data_AF-A0A5P9PZW6-F1
#
_entry.id   AF-A0A5P9PZW6-F1
#
_cell.length_a   1.000
_cell.length_b   1.000
_cell.length_c   1.000
_cell.angle_alpha   90.00
_cell.angle_beta   90.00
_cell.angle_gamma   90.00
#
_symmetry.space_group_name_H-M   'P 1'
#
loop_
_entity.id
_entity.type
_entity.pdbx_description
1 polymer ?
#
loop_
_entity_poly.entity_id
_entity_poly.type
_entity_poly.pdbx_seq_one_letter_code
_entity_poly.pdbx_strand_id
1 'polypeptide(L)'
;MGLAKVWVRTLSDGIVRADQIVSLTSHSTPALSGKPARWLLDATVAVSTGSGHAGSWSVGMLHRTLIQTPAEPVDAPEALARLLAALHDTEAAGIITPLPAEPSETGRSGVRFSFAPFNDTGSPLDLGDTASSKP
;
A
#
# COMPACT_ATOMS: atom_id res chain seq x y z
N MET A 1 -14.30 5.20 -9.65
CA MET A 1 -13.82 4.38 -8.49
C MET A 1 -12.35 4.05 -8.72
N GLY A 2 -11.47 5.06 -8.73
CA GLY A 2 -10.13 4.93 -9.36
C GLY A 2 -9.10 4.11 -8.58
N LEU A 3 -9.14 4.10 -7.24
CA LEU A 3 -8.06 3.52 -6.42
C LEU A 3 -8.28 2.07 -5.99
N ALA A 4 -9.45 1.48 -6.28
CA ALA A 4 -9.77 0.10 -5.92
C ALA A 4 -8.86 -0.96 -6.59
N LYS A 5 -8.16 -0.56 -7.66
CA LYS A 5 -7.22 -1.40 -8.43
C LYS A 5 -5.76 -1.08 -8.12
N VAL A 6 -5.51 -0.15 -7.20
CA VAL A 6 -4.17 0.25 -6.77
C VAL A 6 -3.85 -0.38 -5.43
N TRP A 7 -2.69 -1.02 -5.36
CA TRP A 7 -2.20 -1.72 -4.17
C TRP A 7 -0.92 -1.06 -3.68
N VAL A 8 -0.66 -1.11 -2.38
CA VAL A 8 0.59 -0.61 -1.77
C VAL A 8 1.29 -1.77 -1.09
N ARG A 9 2.56 -2.01 -1.44
CA ARG A 9 3.38 -3.05 -0.81
C ARG A 9 3.77 -2.65 0.61
N THR A 10 3.67 -3.58 1.54
CA THR A 10 4.09 -3.43 2.94
C THR A 10 5.50 -3.97 3.15
N LEU A 11 6.12 -3.60 4.26
CA LEU A 11 7.46 -4.06 4.65
C LEU A 11 7.52 -5.58 4.87
N SER A 12 6.42 -6.20 5.33
CA SER A 12 6.33 -7.64 5.60
C SER A 12 5.84 -8.47 4.40
N ASP A 13 6.18 -8.05 3.18
CA ASP A 13 5.79 -8.69 1.91
C ASP A 13 4.27 -8.83 1.65
N GLY A 14 3.44 -8.08 2.39
CA GLY A 14 2.01 -7.99 2.14
C GLY A 14 1.66 -6.87 1.15
N ILE A 15 0.38 -6.80 0.78
CA ILE A 15 -0.18 -5.67 0.02
C ILE A 15 -1.47 -5.18 0.68
N VAL A 16 -1.70 -3.88 0.63
CA VAL A 16 -2.95 -3.23 1.08
C VAL A 16 -3.59 -2.49 -0.08
N ARG A 17 -4.93 -2.42 -0.09
CA ARG A 17 -5.64 -1.60 -1.09
C ARG A 17 -5.48 -0.13 -0.77
N ALA A 18 -5.17 0.67 -1.79
CA ALA A 18 -4.96 2.11 -1.63
C ALA A 18 -6.23 2.84 -1.20
N ASP A 19 -7.41 2.42 -1.68
CA ASP A 19 -8.69 3.03 -1.32
C ASP A 19 -9.17 2.68 0.09
N GLN A 20 -8.49 1.76 0.79
CA GLN A 20 -8.78 1.42 2.19
C GLN A 20 -7.89 2.16 3.19
N ILE A 21 -6.88 2.89 2.71
CA ILE A 21 -5.98 3.68 3.55
C ILE A 21 -6.73 4.91 4.05
N VAL A 22 -6.84 5.05 5.37
CA VAL A 22 -7.53 6.17 6.03
C VAL A 22 -6.58 7.15 6.70
N SER A 23 -5.33 6.74 6.97
CA SER A 23 -4.30 7.59 7.57
C SER A 23 -2.91 7.05 7.30
N LEU A 24 -1.91 7.95 7.33
CA LEU A 24 -0.49 7.63 7.26
C LEU A 24 0.18 8.24 8.50
N THR A 25 1.00 7.46 9.18
CA THR A 25 1.68 7.89 10.41
C THR A 25 3.13 7.50 10.41
N SER A 26 4.00 8.43 10.78
CA SER A 26 5.42 8.21 10.97
C SER A 26 5.75 8.14 12.46
N HIS A 27 6.49 7.14 12.89
CA HIS A 27 6.93 7.05 14.29
C HIS A 27 8.27 6.34 14.44
N SER A 28 9.02 6.69 15.49
CA SER A 28 10.28 6.03 15.80
C SER A 28 10.05 4.75 16.60
N THR A 29 10.77 3.69 16.25
CA THR A 29 10.90 2.51 17.11
C THR A 29 11.62 2.88 18.41
N PRO A 30 11.33 2.22 19.53
CA PRO A 30 12.10 2.38 20.76
C PRO A 30 13.59 2.14 20.52
N ALA A 31 14.44 2.98 21.09
CA ALA A 31 15.88 2.76 21.10
C ALA A 31 16.18 1.58 22.04
N LEU A 32 16.79 0.52 21.50
CA LEU A 32 17.25 -0.63 22.27
C LEU A 32 18.77 -0.55 22.40
N SER A 33 19.32 -0.96 23.53
CA SER A 33 20.79 -0.98 23.73
C SER A 33 21.47 -1.73 22.58
N GLY A 34 22.36 -1.05 21.86
CA GLY A 34 23.08 -1.60 20.71
C GLY A 34 22.34 -1.61 19.36
N LYS A 35 21.10 -1.09 19.27
CA LYS A 35 20.39 -0.92 17.98
C LYS A 35 19.95 0.53 17.79
N PRO A 36 20.37 1.20 16.69
CA PRO A 36 19.90 2.55 16.43
C PRO A 36 18.38 2.55 16.23
N ALA A 37 17.72 3.60 16.73
CA ALA A 37 16.31 3.82 16.47
C ALA A 37 16.07 3.91 14.95
N ARG A 38 14.91 3.42 14.52
CA ARG A 38 14.48 3.43 13.13
C ARG A 38 13.12 4.08 13.05
N TRP A 39 12.83 4.72 11.94
CA TRP A 39 11.53 5.31 11.68
C TRP A 39 10.68 4.35 10.86
N LEU A 40 9.42 4.22 11.23
CA LEU A 40 8.41 3.46 10.51
C LEU A 40 7.44 4.44 9.86
N LEU A 41 7.08 4.18 8.62
CA LEU A 41 5.92 4.78 7.97
C LEU A 41 4.83 3.72 7.90
N ASP A 42 3.71 3.95 8.56
CA ASP A 42 2.57 3.05 8.59
C ASP A 42 1.36 3.61 7.85
N ALA A 43 0.65 2.73 7.15
CA ALA A 43 -0.71 2.95 6.70
C ALA A 43 -1.69 2.38 7.70
N THR A 44 -2.70 3.16 8.04
CA THR A 44 -3.88 2.67 8.74
C THR A 44 -4.94 2.33 7.72
N VAL A 45 -5.44 1.11 7.75
CA VAL A 45 -6.52 0.65 6.86
C VAL A 45 -7.80 0.37 7.65
N ALA A 46 -8.93 0.75 7.07
CA ALA A 46 -10.24 0.36 7.58
C ALA A 46 -10.53 -1.08 7.16
N VAL A 47 -10.70 -1.97 8.14
CA VAL A 47 -11.08 -3.37 7.90
C VAL A 47 -12.41 -3.67 8.54
N SER A 48 -13.34 -4.24 7.77
CA SER A 48 -14.59 -4.72 8.31
C SER A 48 -14.36 -6.10 8.91
N THR A 49 -14.49 -6.22 10.23
CA THR A 49 -14.41 -7.48 10.96
C THR A 49 -15.82 -7.91 11.35
N GLY A 50 -16.24 -9.10 10.91
CA GLY A 50 -17.56 -9.65 11.23
C GLY A 50 -17.58 -11.16 10.98
N SER A 51 -18.29 -11.91 11.83
CA SER A 51 -18.38 -13.37 11.78
C SER A 51 -19.54 -13.90 10.92
N GLY A 52 -20.02 -13.11 9.95
CA GLY A 52 -21.11 -13.49 9.04
C GLY A 52 -22.51 -13.51 9.67
N HIS A 53 -22.69 -13.08 10.91
CA HIS A 53 -24.02 -12.92 11.52
C HIS A 53 -24.63 -11.56 11.15
N ALA A 54 -25.91 -11.57 10.77
CA ALA A 54 -26.66 -10.36 10.48
C ALA A 54 -26.72 -9.47 11.74
N GLY A 55 -25.92 -8.39 11.76
CA GLY A 55 -25.93 -7.38 12.82
C GLY A 55 -24.60 -7.04 13.50
N SER A 56 -23.49 -7.74 13.21
CA SER A 56 -22.19 -7.45 13.85
C SER A 56 -21.04 -7.31 12.85
N TRP A 57 -21.08 -6.23 12.08
CA TRP A 57 -19.88 -5.74 11.38
C TRP A 57 -19.27 -4.61 12.21
N SER A 58 -18.10 -4.86 12.81
CA SER A 58 -17.30 -3.80 13.41
C SER A 58 -16.25 -3.33 12.40
N VAL A 59 -16.02 -2.03 12.31
CA VAL A 59 -14.91 -1.48 11.53
C VAL A 59 -13.71 -1.34 12.47
N GLY A 60 -12.71 -2.18 12.27
CA GLY A 60 -11.43 -2.10 12.96
C GLY A 60 -10.43 -1.25 12.18
N MET A 61 -9.47 -0.66 12.91
CA MET A 61 -8.31 0.01 12.33
C MET A 61 -7.11 -0.94 12.41
N LEU A 62 -6.43 -1.14 11.28
CA LEU A 62 -5.27 -2.01 11.20
C LEU A 62 -4.06 -1.24 10.71
N HIS A 63 -3.00 -1.23 11.50
CA HIS A 63 -1.74 -0.59 11.15
C HIS A 63 -0.88 -1.55 10.32
N ARG A 64 -0.37 -1.06 9.19
CA ARG A 64 0.46 -1.79 8.24
C ARG A 64 1.70 -0.97 7.91
N THR A 65 2.86 -1.47 8.32
CA THR A 65 4.13 -0.81 8.02
C THR A 65 4.47 -0.89 6.55
N LEU A 66 4.65 0.25 5.92
CA LEU A 66 5.00 0.38 4.51
C LEU A 66 6.50 0.28 4.30
N ILE A 67 7.28 0.97 5.14
CA ILE A 67 8.74 1.00 5.07
C ILE A 67 9.36 1.39 6.41
N GLN A 68 10.62 1.01 6.60
CA GLN A 68 11.46 1.41 7.71
C GLN A 68 12.68 2.19 7.19
N THR A 69 12.98 3.34 7.80
CA THR A 69 14.04 4.27 7.39
C THR A 69 14.98 4.63 8.55
N PRO A 70 16.22 5.08 8.27
CA PRO A 70 17.15 5.54 9.31
C PRO A 70 16.77 6.89 9.94
N ALA A 71 16.06 7.76 9.22
CA ALA A 71 15.57 9.05 9.73
C ALA A 71 14.09 9.24 9.38
N GLU A 72 13.47 10.24 9.99
CA GLU A 72 12.04 10.52 9.84
C GLU A 72 11.65 10.78 8.37
N PRO A 73 10.64 10.07 7.83
CA PRO A 73 10.19 10.26 6.45
C PRO A 73 9.18 11.41 6.36
N VAL A 74 9.63 12.64 6.67
CA VAL A 74 8.79 13.84 6.87
C VAL A 74 7.83 14.11 5.71
N ASP A 75 8.30 14.04 4.47
CA ASP A 75 7.51 14.40 3.28
C ASP A 75 6.78 13.19 2.64
N ALA A 76 6.90 12.00 3.23
CA ALA A 76 6.41 10.76 2.64
C ALA A 76 4.88 10.65 2.60
N PRO A 77 4.12 11.04 3.65
CA PRO A 77 2.66 11.02 3.61
C PRO A 77 2.10 11.86 2.46
N GLU A 78 2.58 13.10 2.30
CA GLU A 78 2.16 14.02 1.25
C GLU A 78 2.59 13.55 -0.14
N ALA A 79 3.79 12.96 -0.26
CA ALA A 79 4.25 12.38 -1.51
C ALA A 79 3.36 11.21 -1.96
N LEU A 80 2.96 10.33 -1.04
CA LEU A 80 2.04 9.24 -1.35
C LEU A 80 0.65 9.77 -1.70
N ALA A 81 0.13 10.75 -0.95
CA ALA A 81 -1.16 11.37 -1.25
C ALA A 81 -1.21 11.99 -2.66
N ARG A 82 -0.14 12.70 -3.07
CA ARG A 82 -0.03 13.25 -4.42
C ARG A 82 0.00 12.16 -5.49
N LEU A 83 0.72 11.07 -5.27
CA LEU A 83 0.74 9.94 -6.20
C LEU A 83 -0.64 9.28 -6.31
N LEU A 84 -1.32 9.06 -5.19
CA LEU A 84 -2.68 8.49 -5.18
C LEU A 84 -3.68 9.38 -5.92
N ALA A 85 -3.60 10.71 -5.76
CA ALA A 85 -4.41 11.64 -6.54
C ALA A 85 -4.16 11.49 -8.04
N ALA A 86 -2.89 11.48 -8.47
CA ALA A 86 -2.54 11.31 -9.88
C ALA A 86 -3.04 9.96 -10.46
N LEU A 87 -2.93 8.87 -9.69
CA LEU A 87 -3.40 7.54 -10.13
C LEU A 87 -4.92 7.43 -10.16
N HIS A 88 -5.61 8.15 -9.27
CA HIS A 88 -7.06 8.22 -9.27
C HIS A 88 -7.58 8.82 -10.57
N ASP A 89 -6.98 9.92 -11.02
CA ASP A 89 -7.40 10.66 -12.21
C ASP A 89 -7.19 9.85 -13.51
N THR A 90 -6.26 8.89 -13.50
CA THR A 90 -5.98 8.02 -14.65
C THR A 90 -6.66 6.64 -14.57
N GLU A 91 -7.47 6.38 -13.54
CA GLU A 91 -8.05 5.07 -13.23
C GLU A 91 -7.04 3.90 -13.27
N ALA A 92 -5.82 4.16 -12.79
CA ALA A 92 -4.72 3.21 -12.92
C ALA A 92 -4.93 1.93 -12.11
N ALA A 93 -4.34 0.83 -12.59
CA ALA A 93 -4.28 -0.45 -11.89
C ALA A 93 -2.82 -0.89 -11.73
N GLY A 94 -2.39 -1.22 -10.52
CA GLY A 94 -1.00 -1.60 -10.28
C GLY A 94 -0.58 -1.60 -8.82
N ILE A 95 0.73 -1.68 -8.60
CA ILE A 95 1.36 -1.77 -7.27
C ILE A 95 2.27 -0.57 -7.05
N ILE A 96 2.06 0.13 -5.94
CA ILE A 96 2.97 1.11 -5.36
C ILE A 96 3.95 0.40 -4.43
N THR A 97 5.24 0.61 -4.63
CA THR A 97 6.30 0.13 -3.75
C THR A 97 6.99 1.33 -3.08
N PRO A 98 6.88 1.48 -1.76
CA PRO A 98 7.72 2.39 -0.99
C PRO A 98 9.19 1.96 -1.06
N LEU A 99 10.09 2.90 -1.32
CA LEU A 99 11.52 2.67 -1.40
C LEU A 99 12.26 3.75 -0.60
N PRO A 100 13.42 3.45 -0.01
CA PRO A 100 14.30 4.50 0.50
C PRO A 100 14.63 5.46 -0.64
N ALA A 101 14.54 6.76 -0.38
CA ALA A 101 15.11 7.76 -1.27
C ALA A 101 16.60 7.90 -0.98
N GLU A 102 17.34 8.36 -1.99
CA GLU A 102 18.72 8.77 -1.80
C GLU A 102 18.79 9.85 -0.70
N PRO A 103 19.83 9.85 0.15
CA PRO A 103 20.03 10.89 1.13
C PRO A 103 20.14 12.24 0.41
N SER A 104 19.21 13.16 0.69
CA SER A 104 19.35 14.52 0.16
C SER A 104 20.45 15.26 0.93
N GLU A 105 21.03 16.28 0.30
CA GLU A 105 22.02 17.17 0.93
C GLU A 105 21.50 17.82 2.23
N THR A 106 20.19 17.84 2.45
CA THR A 106 19.55 18.36 3.67
C THR A 106 19.50 17.36 4.83
N GLY A 107 20.02 16.15 4.67
CA GLY A 107 20.04 15.12 5.73
C GLY A 107 18.69 14.46 6.02
N ARG A 108 17.65 14.76 5.23
CA ARG A 108 16.35 14.06 5.28
C ARG A 108 16.48 12.70 4.61
N SER A 109 16.07 11.64 5.32
CA SER A 109 15.83 10.32 4.71
C SER A 109 14.48 10.38 4.01
N GLY A 110 14.47 10.58 2.70
CA GLY A 110 13.23 10.54 1.94
C GLY A 110 12.71 9.11 1.79
N VAL A 111 11.40 8.98 1.57
CA VAL A 111 10.80 7.78 0.97
C VAL A 111 10.30 8.19 -0.40
N ARG A 112 10.64 7.40 -1.42
CA ARG A 112 10.07 7.53 -2.77
C ARG A 112 9.09 6.40 -3.01
N PHE A 113 8.09 6.64 -3.84
CA PHE A 113 7.07 5.66 -4.19
C PHE A 113 7.19 5.33 -5.67
N SER A 114 7.51 4.08 -5.99
CA SER A 114 7.53 3.58 -7.37
C SER A 114 6.18 2.95 -7.68
N PHE A 115 5.61 3.26 -8.85
CA PHE A 115 4.40 2.62 -9.33
C PHE A 115 4.72 1.65 -10.47
N ALA A 116 4.23 0.42 -10.38
CA ALA A 116 4.29 -0.58 -11.43
C ALA A 116 2.85 -0.92 -11.88
N PRO A 117 2.44 -0.54 -13.10
CA PRO A 117 1.11 -0.90 -13.59
C PRO A 117 1.01 -2.42 -13.77
N PHE A 118 -0.20 -2.96 -13.60
CA PHE A 118 -0.47 -4.29 -14.14
C PHE A 118 -0.46 -4.16 -15.66
N ASN A 119 0.44 -4.88 -16.34
CA ASN A 119 0.38 -4.93 -17.80
C ASN A 119 -0.98 -5.48 -18.20
N ASP A 120 -1.69 -4.73 -19.04
CA ASP A 120 -2.88 -5.23 -19.72
C ASP A 120 -2.43 -6.20 -20.81
N THR A 121 -1.90 -7.36 -20.41
CA THR A 121 -1.91 -8.51 -21.29
C THR A 121 -3.37 -8.94 -21.37
N GLY A 122 -4.10 -8.31 -22.28
CA GLY A 122 -5.40 -8.74 -22.77
C GLY A 122 -5.28 -10.10 -23.48
N SER A 123 -4.85 -11.12 -22.74
CA SER A 123 -5.29 -12.47 -23.02
C SER A 123 -6.41 -12.70 -22.02
N PRO A 124 -7.68 -12.72 -22.47
CA PRO A 124 -8.75 -13.27 -21.65
C PRO A 124 -8.25 -14.61 -21.15
N LEU A 125 -8.42 -14.87 -19.86
CA LEU A 125 -8.29 -16.23 -19.34
C LEU A 125 -9.09 -17.12 -20.29
N ASP A 126 -8.39 -18.00 -21.01
CA ASP A 126 -8.99 -19.07 -21.80
C ASP A 126 -9.66 -20.02 -20.79
N LEU A 127 -10.83 -19.58 -20.32
CA LEU A 127 -11.78 -20.40 -19.59
C LEU A 127 -12.35 -21.34 -20.63
N GLY A 128 -11.59 -22.43 -20.84
CA GLY A 128 -11.80 -23.41 -21.90
C GLY A 128 -13.28 -23.65 -22.19
N ASP A 129 -13.62 -23.39 -23.44
CA ASP A 129 -14.87 -23.82 -24.05
C ASP A 129 -15.00 -25.34 -23.85
N THR A 130 -15.86 -25.72 -22.90
CA THR A 130 -16.34 -27.10 -22.78
C THR A 130 -17.73 -27.21 -23.40
N ALA A 131 -17.88 -26.73 -24.63
CA ALA A 131 -18.84 -27.29 -25.56
C ALA A 131 -18.39 -28.70 -26.00
N SER A 132 -18.54 -29.70 -25.12
CA SER A 132 -18.49 -31.09 -25.56
C SER A 132 -19.84 -31.48 -26.16
N SER A 133 -19.78 -31.62 -27.48
CA SER A 133 -20.84 -32.01 -28.40
C SER A 133 -21.48 -33.35 -28.03
N LYS A 134 -22.79 -33.39 -28.28
CA LYS A 134 -23.68 -34.55 -28.29
C LYS A 134 -23.28 -35.55 -29.41
N PRO A 135 -23.65 -36.84 -29.27
CA PRO A 135 -24.52 -37.48 -30.27
C PRO A 135 -25.91 -37.80 -29.72
#